data_AF-A0A2C3RKH9-F1
#
_entry.id   AF-A0A2C3RKH9-F1
#
_cell.length_a   1.000
_cell.length_b   1.000
_cell.length_c   1.000
_cell.angle_alpha   90.00
_cell.angle_beta   90.00
_cell.angle_gamma   90.00
#
_symmetry.space_group_name_H-M   'P 1'
#
loop_
_entity.id
_entity.type
_entity.pdbx_description
1 polymer ?
#
loop_
_entity_poly.entity_id
_entity_poly.type
_entity_poly.pdbx_seq_one_letter_code
_entity_poly.pdbx_strand_id
1 'polypeptide(L)'
;MLLSYLFFSIAVIAIMIEYLFISSHFFYSHFLKYILIIEIMFPVLKYYFRAVGKSGTQKIIAIILNSLYFILFSFLALLNLWIMTFGK
;
A
#
# COMPACT_ATOMS: atom_id res chain seq x y z
N MET A 1 6.35 -24.37 -18.72
CA MET A 1 5.14 -24.30 -17.86
C MET A 1 5.23 -23.22 -16.78
N LEU A 2 6.35 -23.11 -16.06
CA LEU A 2 6.52 -22.09 -15.00
C LEU A 2 6.55 -20.66 -15.55
N LEU A 3 7.27 -20.45 -16.66
CA LEU A 3 7.42 -19.14 -17.30
C LEU A 3 6.09 -18.59 -17.84
N SER A 4 5.28 -19.45 -18.47
CA SER A 4 3.95 -19.10 -18.98
C SER A 4 2.98 -18.74 -17.85
N TYR A 5 3.08 -19.41 -16.71
CA TYR A 5 2.28 -19.08 -15.53
C TYR A 5 2.69 -17.72 -14.95
N LEU A 6 3.99 -17.42 -14.93
CA LEU A 6 4.51 -16.14 -14.47
C LEU A 6 4.06 -14.98 -15.37
N PHE A 7 4.11 -15.15 -16.70
CA PHE A 7 3.59 -14.15 -17.63
C PHE A 7 2.06 -13.96 -17.50
N PHE A 8 1.32 -15.04 -17.31
CA PHE A 8 -0.12 -14.98 -17.07
C PHE A 8 -0.45 -14.23 -15.77
N SER A 9 0.26 -14.52 -14.68
CA SER A 9 0.08 -13.80 -13.41
C SER A 9 0.41 -12.31 -13.53
N ILE A 10 1.47 -11.94 -14.25
CA ILE A 10 1.82 -10.54 -14.51
C ILE A 10 0.72 -9.86 -15.34
N ALA A 11 0.20 -10.52 -16.37
CA ALA A 11 -0.88 -9.98 -17.21
C ALA A 11 -2.18 -9.76 -16.41
N VAL A 12 -2.55 -10.72 -15.54
CA VAL A 12 -3.73 -10.58 -14.67
C VAL A 12 -3.55 -9.45 -13.66
N ILE A 13 -2.36 -9.30 -13.07
CA ILE A 13 -2.05 -8.19 -12.16
C ILE A 13 -2.09 -6.85 -12.91
N ALA A 14 -1.51 -6.79 -14.11
CA ALA A 14 -1.53 -5.59 -14.95
C ALA A 14 -2.96 -5.18 -15.33
N ILE A 15 -3.82 -6.13 -15.73
CA ILE A 15 -5.23 -5.88 -16.04
C ILE A 15 -6.00 -5.44 -14.79
N MET A 16 -5.74 -6.06 -13.63
CA MET A 16 -6.35 -5.63 -12.37
C MET A 16 -5.96 -4.19 -12.00
N ILE A 17 -4.68 -3.84 -12.18
CA ILE A 17 -4.18 -2.48 -12.00
C ILE A 17 -4.87 -1.56 -13.00
N GLU A 18 -4.86 -1.89 -14.29
CA GLU A 18 -5.50 -1.07 -15.31
C GLU A 18 -6.99 -0.86 -15.01
N TYR A 19 -7.73 -1.90 -14.59
CA TYR A 19 -9.14 -1.80 -14.23
C TYR A 19 -9.39 -0.99 -12.95
N LEU A 20 -8.55 -1.13 -11.91
CA LEU A 20 -8.62 -0.29 -10.71
C LEU A 20 -8.33 1.17 -11.04
N PHE A 21 -7.42 1.43 -11.98
CA PHE A 21 -6.89 2.76 -12.28
C PHE A 21 -7.59 3.45 -13.47
N ILE A 22 -8.36 2.72 -14.29
CA ILE A 22 -9.14 3.24 -15.45
C ILE A 22 -10.24 4.21 -15.00
N SER A 23 -10.78 4.03 -13.81
CA SER A 23 -11.52 5.11 -13.14
C SER A 23 -10.53 6.05 -12.46
N SER A 24 -9.68 6.70 -13.25
CA SER A 24 -8.59 7.56 -12.78
C SER A 24 -9.09 8.61 -11.79
N HIS A 25 -10.31 9.10 -11.97
CA HIS A 25 -10.94 10.04 -11.07
C HIS A 25 -11.41 9.43 -9.74
N PHE A 26 -11.92 8.19 -9.74
CA PHE A 26 -12.33 7.50 -8.51
C PHE A 26 -11.11 7.01 -7.73
N PHE A 27 -10.14 6.42 -8.41
CA PHE A 27 -8.91 5.93 -7.79
C PHE A 27 -8.10 7.08 -7.19
N TYR A 28 -7.92 8.18 -7.91
CA TYR A 28 -7.17 9.32 -7.38
C TYR A 28 -7.93 10.08 -6.27
N SER A 29 -9.24 10.28 -6.40
CA SER A 29 -9.99 11.05 -5.40
C SER A 29 -10.30 10.27 -4.12
N HIS A 30 -10.58 8.97 -4.22
CA HIS A 30 -10.93 8.14 -3.07
C HIS A 30 -9.73 7.34 -2.58
N PHE A 31 -9.11 6.54 -3.44
CA PHE A 31 -8.08 5.59 -3.00
C PHE A 31 -6.84 6.30 -2.46
N LEU A 32 -6.33 7.32 -3.17
CA LEU A 32 -5.19 8.12 -2.72
C LEU A 32 -5.51 8.89 -1.43
N LYS A 33 -6.70 9.47 -1.34
CA LYS A 33 -7.15 10.20 -0.14
C LYS A 33 -7.22 9.30 1.09
N TYR A 34 -7.73 8.07 0.95
CA TYR A 34 -7.76 7.10 2.05
C TYR A 34 -6.37 6.60 2.43
N ILE A 35 -5.50 6.31 1.46
CA ILE A 35 -4.11 5.91 1.75
C ILE A 35 -3.39 7.00 2.53
N LEU A 36 -3.52 8.26 2.11
CA LEU A 36 -2.88 9.40 2.80
C LEU A 36 -3.40 9.56 4.24
N ILE A 37 -4.71 9.41 4.46
CA ILE A 37 -5.30 9.44 5.80
C ILE A 37 -4.74 8.30 6.65
N ILE A 38 -4.67 7.08 6.12
CA ILE A 38 -4.12 5.92 6.82
C ILE A 38 -2.64 6.15 7.16
N GLU A 39 -1.88 6.72 6.24
CA GLU A 39 -0.45 7.00 6.43
C GLU A 39 -0.20 8.05 7.53
N ILE A 40 -1.05 9.09 7.62
CA ILE A 40 -0.99 10.09 8.69
C ILE A 40 -1.48 9.53 10.04
N MET A 41 -2.46 8.62 10.04
CA MET A 41 -2.94 7.98 11.28
C MET A 41 -1.98 6.91 11.80
N PHE A 42 -1.12 6.34 10.95
CA PHE A 42 -0.18 5.26 11.30
C PHE A 42 0.77 5.60 12.46
N PRO A 43 1.42 6.78 12.49
CA PRO A 43 2.23 7.24 13.62
C PRO A 43 1.45 7.30 14.94
N VAL A 44 0.19 7.76 14.89
CA VAL A 44 -0.67 7.89 16.06
C VAL A 44 -1.04 6.51 16.62
N LEU A 45 -1.43 5.58 15.74
CA LEU A 45 -1.66 4.18 16.09
C LEU A 45 -0.42 3.53 16.70
N LYS A 46 0.76 3.78 16.11
CA LYS A 46 2.03 3.25 16.63
C LYS A 46 2.37 3.77 18.02
N TYR A 47 2.11 5.04 18.29
CA TYR A 47 2.27 5.61 19.63
C TYR A 47 1.28 4.99 20.62
N TYR A 48 0.00 4.87 20.26
CA TYR A 48 -1.03 4.27 21.10
C TYR A 48 -0.71 2.81 21.46
N PHE A 49 -0.39 1.97 20.47
CA PHE A 49 -0.06 0.56 20.72
C PHE A 49 1.24 0.40 21.53
N ARG A 50 2.20 1.31 21.37
CA ARG A 50 3.40 1.32 22.22
C ARG A 50 3.06 1.67 23.67
N ALA A 51 2.13 2.59 23.90
CA ALA A 51 1.69 2.98 25.24
C ALA A 51 0.87 1.87 25.95
N VAL A 52 0.08 1.11 25.19
CA VAL A 52 -0.80 0.06 25.73
C VAL A 52 -0.12 -1.32 25.87
N GLY A 53 0.91 -1.61 25.06
CA GLY A 53 1.57 -2.91 25.05
C GLY A 53 2.52 -3.17 26.23
N LYS A 54 2.54 -4.39 26.77
CA LYS A 54 3.59 -4.87 27.70
C LYS A 54 4.94 -4.98 26.99
N SER A 55 6.06 -4.85 27.71
CA SER A 55 7.41 -4.66 27.11
C SER A 55 7.82 -5.76 26.11
N GLY A 56 7.40 -7.01 26.30
CA GLY A 56 7.64 -8.10 25.34
C GLY A 56 6.79 -8.01 24.07
N THR A 57 5.53 -7.57 24.19
CA THR A 57 4.58 -7.43 23.08
C THR A 57 4.89 -6.20 22.21
N GLN A 58 5.49 -5.16 22.80
CA GLN A 58 5.86 -3.93 22.09
C GLN A 58 6.81 -4.18 20.91
N LYS A 59 7.75 -5.14 21.01
CA LYS A 59 8.65 -5.49 19.90
C LYS A 59 7.89 -6.08 18.72
N ILE A 60 6.99 -7.03 18.98
CA ILE A 60 6.18 -7.67 17.93
C ILE A 60 5.25 -6.66 17.28
N ILE A 61 4.60 -5.81 18.09
CA ILE A 61 3.75 -4.71 17.62
C ILE A 61 4.54 -3.75 16.72
N ALA A 62 5.75 -3.36 17.13
CA ALA A 62 6.59 -2.46 16.34
C ALA A 62 7.02 -3.09 15.01
N ILE A 63 7.33 -4.39 14.98
CA ILE A 63 7.65 -5.12 13.75
C ILE A 63 6.43 -5.13 12.83
N ILE A 64 5.26 -5.53 13.34
CA ILE A 64 4.01 -5.57 12.55
C ILE A 64 3.70 -4.19 11.96
N LEU A 65 3.74 -3.13 12.78
CA LEU A 65 3.45 -1.78 12.33
C LEU A 65 4.46 -1.26 11.32
N ASN A 66 5.76 -1.55 11.48
CA ASN A 66 6.77 -1.17 10.50
C ASN A 66 6.56 -1.90 9.16
N SER A 67 6.24 -3.19 9.19
CA SER A 67 5.95 -3.95 7.97
C SER A 67 4.71 -3.43 7.25
N LEU A 68 3.65 -3.11 8.00
CA LEU A 68 2.43 -2.53 7.45
C LEU A 68 2.69 -1.14 6.83
N TYR A 69 3.46 -0.30 7.51
CA TYR A 69 3.88 1.01 6.99
C TYR A 69 4.68 0.86 5.69
N PHE A 70 5.61 -0.10 5.62
CA PHE A 70 6.39 -0.38 4.42
C PHE A 70 5.51 -0.80 3.23
N ILE A 71 4.50 -1.64 3.46
CA ILE A 71 3.56 -2.06 2.41
C ILE A 71 2.75 -0.87 1.91
N LEU A 72 2.18 -0.06 2.82
CA LEU A 72 1.43 1.14 2.46
C LEU A 72 2.28 2.14 1.67
N PHE A 73 3.52 2.38 2.11
CA PHE A 73 4.46 3.27 1.43
C PHE A 73 4.84 2.76 0.03
N SER A 74 4.96 1.43 -0.13
CA SER A 74 5.25 0.81 -1.42
C SER A 74 4.12 1.02 -2.43
N PHE A 75 2.85 1.00 -1.99
CA PHE A 75 1.71 1.36 -2.85
C PHE A 75 1.77 2.83 -3.30
N LEU A 76 2.18 3.74 -2.41
CA LEU A 76 2.35 5.15 -2.74
C LEU A 76 3.46 5.36 -3.79
N ALA A 77 4.58 4.66 -3.65
CA ALA A 77 5.69 4.70 -4.60
C ALA A 77 5.30 4.14 -5.97
N LEU A 78 4.56 3.01 -6.01
CA LEU A 78 4.00 2.44 -7.23
C LEU A 78 3.03 3.41 -7.93
N LEU A 79 2.20 4.10 -7.15
CA LEU A 79 1.29 5.12 -7.65
C LEU A 79 2.04 6.31 -8.25
N ASN A 80 3.11 6.77 -7.59
CA ASN A 80 3.96 7.83 -8.12
C ASN A 80 4.64 7.43 -9.43
N LEU A 81 5.11 6.19 -9.52
CA LEU A 81 5.70 5.63 -10.74
C LEU A 81 4.66 5.50 -11.87
N TRP A 82 3.43 5.12 -11.55
CA TRP A 82 2.32 5.09 -12.50
C TRP A 82 1.97 6.49 -13.03
N ILE A 83 1.87 7.50 -12.16
CA ILE A 83 1.66 8.89 -12.59
C ILE A 83 2.79 9.34 -13.51
N MET A 84 4.06 9.06 -13.16
CA MET A 84 5.19 9.44 -13.99
C MET A 84 5.21 8.75 -15.36
N THR A 85 4.62 7.55 -15.48
CA THR A 85 4.61 6.76 -16.73
C THR A 85 3.38 6.97 -17.60
N PHE A 86 2.20 7.18 -16.99
CA PHE A 86 0.91 7.26 -17.69
C PHE A 86 0.14 8.56 -17.46
N GLY A 87 0.53 9.37 -16.46
CA GLY A 87 -0.04 10.68 -16.18
C GLY A 87 0.48 11.72 -17.18
N LYS A 88 -0.20 11.82 -18.32
CA LYS A 88 -0.17 13.02 -19.16
C LYS A 88 -1.00 14.13 -18.54
#